data_AF-A0A2A4HUU8-F1
#
_entry.id   AF-A0A2A4HUU8-F1
#
_cell.length_a   1.000
_cell.length_b   1.000
_cell.length_c   1.000
_cell.angle_alpha   90.00
_cell.angle_beta   90.00
_cell.angle_gamma   90.00
#
_symmetry.space_group_name_H-M   'P 1'
#
loop_
_entity.id
_entity.type
_entity.pdbx_description
1 polymer ?
#
loop_
_entity_poly.entity_id
_entity_poly.type
_entity_poly.pdbx_seq_one_letter_code
_entity_poly.pdbx_strand_id
1 'polypeptide(L)'
;MPDLRTTLLAGLLSGGGAMAWTLFEFAMGWHNEHLDVGAKTGFVAVIFPVVAVGWALRRARQAGDGQLRWRSALAIGLGVSAISAAIGLAFFAAYYTIINPEFVAAMQARGAAVDVPSQLAAVVMGSLVVGMAITVIATLIMRKGGQSE
;
A
#
# COMPACT_ATOMS: atom_id res chain seq x y z
N MET A 1 5.65 -8.66 -21.57
CA MET A 1 4.48 -8.54 -20.65
C MET A 1 5.03 -8.36 -19.23
N PRO A 2 4.32 -7.70 -18.31
CA PRO A 2 4.77 -7.60 -16.93
C PRO A 2 4.90 -9.02 -16.34
N ASP A 3 6.00 -9.27 -15.62
CA ASP A 3 6.19 -10.57 -14.95
C ASP A 3 5.13 -10.71 -13.85
N LEU A 4 4.21 -11.66 -14.06
CA LEU A 4 3.11 -11.92 -13.14
C LEU A 4 3.63 -12.31 -11.76
N ARG A 5 4.71 -13.10 -11.69
CA ARG A 5 5.28 -13.54 -10.42
C ARG A 5 5.82 -12.37 -9.62
N THR A 6 6.62 -11.50 -10.24
CA THR A 6 7.13 -10.28 -9.58
C THR A 6 5.99 -9.36 -9.15
N THR A 7 4.97 -9.19 -9.98
CA THR A 7 3.80 -8.36 -9.66
C THR A 7 3.04 -8.93 -8.44
N LEU A 8 2.83 -10.24 -8.40
CA LEU A 8 2.19 -10.93 -7.27
C LEU A 8 3.00 -10.77 -5.98
N LEU A 9 4.30 -11.06 -6.02
CA LEU A 9 5.18 -10.94 -4.86
C LEU A 9 5.26 -9.50 -4.34
N ALA A 10 5.29 -8.51 -5.23
CA ALA A 10 5.26 -7.11 -4.84
C ALA A 10 3.91 -6.71 -4.23
N GLY A 11 2.79 -7.19 -4.78
CA GLY A 11 1.46 -7.01 -4.19
C GLY A 11 1.37 -7.58 -2.77
N LEU A 12 1.86 -8.80 -2.58
CA LEU A 12 1.93 -9.46 -1.27
C LEU A 12 2.82 -8.70 -0.28
N LEU A 13 3.99 -8.22 -0.72
CA LEU A 13 4.87 -7.41 0.11
C LEU A 13 4.21 -6.09 0.53
N SER A 14 3.52 -5.43 -0.41
CA SER A 14 2.81 -4.17 -0.16
C SER A 14 1.68 -4.36 0.86
N GLY A 15 0.70 -5.20 0.54
CA GLY A 15 -0.47 -5.40 1.40
C GLY A 15 -0.16 -6.14 2.69
N GLY A 16 0.66 -7.20 2.61
CA GLY A 16 1.07 -7.99 3.77
C GLY A 16 1.99 -7.22 4.71
N GLY A 17 2.88 -6.39 4.18
CA GLY A 17 3.73 -5.50 4.97
C GLY A 17 2.92 -4.44 5.72
N ALA A 18 2.00 -3.77 5.03
CA ALA A 18 1.09 -2.82 5.67
C ALA A 18 0.20 -3.48 6.73
N MET A 19 -0.34 -4.67 6.46
CA MET A 19 -1.09 -5.47 7.44
C MET A 19 -0.25 -5.80 8.67
N ALA A 20 0.98 -6.30 8.48
CA ALA A 20 1.87 -6.63 9.58
C ALA A 20 2.22 -5.39 10.42
N TRP A 21 2.38 -4.23 9.77
CA TRP A 21 2.57 -2.96 10.46
C TRP A 21 1.36 -2.57 11.31
N THR A 22 0.14 -2.62 10.78
CA THR A 22 -1.08 -2.33 11.56
C THR A 22 -1.22 -3.26 12.77
N LEU A 23 -0.91 -4.55 12.62
CA LEU A 23 -0.94 -5.50 13.73
C LEU A 23 0.12 -5.17 14.79
N PHE A 24 1.30 -4.71 14.36
CA PHE A 24 2.32 -4.20 15.27
C PHE A 24 1.84 -2.95 16.01
N GLU A 25 1.26 -1.96 15.32
CA GLU A 25 0.70 -0.75 15.95
C GLU A 25 -0.39 -1.09 16.98
N PHE A 26 -1.23 -2.06 16.66
CA PHE A 26 -2.23 -2.59 17.59
C PHE A 26 -1.59 -3.24 18.81
N ALA A 27 -0.59 -4.10 18.63
CA ALA A 27 0.11 -4.76 19.73
C ALA A 27 0.85 -3.76 20.64
N MET A 28 1.32 -2.64 20.09
CA MET A 28 1.93 -1.54 20.83
C MET A 28 0.91 -0.62 21.52
N GLY A 29 -0.39 -0.90 21.39
CA GLY A 29 -1.47 -0.10 21.97
C GLY A 29 -1.73 1.21 21.24
N TRP A 30 -1.10 1.45 20.08
CA TRP A 30 -1.27 2.68 19.31
C TRP A 30 -2.61 2.75 18.58
N HIS A 31 -3.31 1.62 18.48
CA HIS A 31 -4.70 1.55 18.01
C HIS A 31 -5.72 1.40 19.14
N ASN A 32 -5.30 1.52 20.41
CA ASN A 32 -6.21 1.40 21.55
C ASN A 32 -6.05 2.58 22.50
N GLU A 33 -4.87 2.68 23.12
CA GLU A 33 -4.57 3.60 24.21
C GLU A 33 -3.97 4.91 23.67
N HIS A 34 -3.06 4.80 22.70
CA HIS A 34 -2.24 5.90 22.20
C HIS A 34 -2.59 6.26 20.74
N LEU A 35 -3.87 6.54 20.45
CA LEU A 35 -4.32 6.76 19.06
C LEU A 35 -3.68 7.99 18.39
N ASP A 36 -3.17 8.95 19.15
CA ASP A 36 -2.42 10.09 18.62
C ASP A 36 -1.05 9.68 18.06
N VAL A 37 -0.43 8.65 18.63
CA VAL A 37 0.77 8.01 18.09
C VAL A 37 0.39 7.22 16.85
N GLY A 38 -0.66 6.38 16.92
CA GLY A 38 -1.16 5.59 15.79
C GLY A 38 -1.45 6.43 14.55
N ALA A 39 -2.07 7.59 14.72
CA ALA A 39 -2.35 8.52 13.62
C ALA A 39 -1.08 9.03 12.91
N LYS A 40 0.06 9.12 13.61
CA LYS A 40 1.35 9.55 13.05
C LYS A 40 2.12 8.39 12.44
N THR A 41 2.06 7.21 13.08
CA THR A 41 2.82 6.03 12.67
C THR A 41 2.17 5.29 11.51
N GLY A 42 0.86 5.48 11.27
CA GLY A 42 0.17 4.87 10.12
C GLY A 42 0.78 5.24 8.76
N PHE A 43 1.41 6.42 8.64
CA PHE A 43 2.12 6.82 7.41
C PHE A 43 3.35 5.94 7.09
N VAL A 44 3.91 5.26 8.09
CA VAL A 44 5.03 4.31 7.90
C VAL A 44 4.60 3.15 7.00
N ALA A 45 3.31 2.78 7.01
CA ALA A 45 2.79 1.74 6.13
C ALA A 45 2.95 2.07 4.63
N VAL A 46 3.16 3.34 4.25
CA VAL A 46 3.43 3.76 2.87
C VAL A 46 4.80 3.28 2.37
N ILE A 47 5.73 2.94 3.27
CA ILE A 47 7.05 2.41 2.87
C ILE A 47 6.89 1.09 2.09
N PHE A 48 5.93 0.24 2.47
CA PHE A 48 5.72 -1.06 1.83
C PHE A 48 5.31 -0.95 0.35
N PRO A 49 4.29 -0.17 -0.06
CA PRO A 49 4.00 0.04 -1.47
C PRO A 49 5.13 0.75 -2.22
N VAL A 50 5.86 1.68 -1.59
CA VAL A 50 7.01 2.35 -2.23
C VAL A 50 8.10 1.34 -2.59
N VAL A 51 8.51 0.52 -1.63
CA VAL A 51 9.55 -0.51 -1.83
C VAL A 51 9.07 -1.57 -2.82
N ALA A 52 7.83 -2.05 -2.68
CA ALA A 52 7.28 -3.09 -3.53
C ALA A 52 7.16 -2.66 -5.00
N VAL A 53 6.56 -1.49 -5.27
CA VAL A 53 6.41 -0.97 -6.63
C VAL A 53 7.78 -0.62 -7.22
N GLY A 54 8.65 0.05 -6.46
CA GLY A 54 9.99 0.40 -6.91
C GLY A 54 10.81 -0.84 -7.31
N TRP A 55 10.74 -1.90 -6.49
CA TRP A 55 11.37 -3.19 -6.80
C TRP A 55 10.80 -3.85 -8.07
N ALA A 56 9.47 -3.90 -8.20
CA ALA A 56 8.82 -4.51 -9.36
C ALA A 56 9.14 -3.76 -10.67
N LEU A 57 9.15 -2.42 -10.64
CA LEU A 57 9.53 -1.59 -11.79
C LEU A 57 11.00 -1.76 -12.16
N ARG A 58 11.90 -1.88 -11.16
CA ARG A 58 13.32 -2.13 -11.40
C ARG A 58 13.52 -3.48 -12.09
N ARG A 59 12.83 -4.53 -11.65
CA ARG A 59 12.82 -5.86 -12.30
C ARG A 59 12.32 -5.78 -13.75
N ALA A 60 11.25 -5.04 -13.99
CA ALA A 60 10.71 -4.86 -15.33
C ALA A 60 11.65 -4.09 -16.25
N ARG A 61 12.39 -3.10 -15.73
CA ARG A 61 13.43 -2.38 -16.47
C ARG A 61 14.60 -3.30 -16.82
N GLN A 62 15.05 -4.15 -15.89
CA GLN A 62 16.13 -5.11 -16.13
C GLN A 62 15.77 -6.13 -17.21
N ALA A 63 14.52 -6.61 -17.22
CA ALA A 63 14.02 -7.53 -18.24
C ALA A 63 13.79 -6.87 -19.61
N GLY A 64 13.83 -5.54 -19.69
CA GLY A 64 13.66 -4.77 -20.92
C GLY A 64 14.94 -4.07 -21.36
N ASP A 65 16.11 -4.66 -21.10
CA ASP A 65 17.43 -4.14 -21.48
C ASP A 65 17.65 -2.69 -21.03
N GLY A 66 17.24 -2.38 -19.80
CA GLY A 66 17.39 -1.05 -19.22
C GLY A 66 16.27 -0.08 -19.60
N GLN A 67 15.31 -0.47 -20.46
CA GLN A 67 14.17 0.35 -20.84
C GLN A 67 12.90 -0.03 -20.07
N LEU A 68 12.24 0.98 -19.49
CA LEU A 68 10.94 0.80 -18.82
C LEU A 68 9.81 1.40 -19.67
N ARG A 69 9.01 0.52 -20.30
CA ARG A 69 7.84 0.92 -21.08
C ARG A 69 6.69 1.35 -20.16
N TRP A 70 6.05 2.48 -20.49
CA TRP A 70 4.90 3.01 -19.73
C TRP A 70 3.79 1.98 -19.52
N ARG A 71 3.41 1.27 -20.58
CA ARG A 71 2.37 0.25 -20.51
C ARG A 71 2.71 -0.85 -19.50
N SER A 72 3.96 -1.31 -19.46
CA SER A 72 4.41 -2.31 -18.48
C SER A 72 4.41 -1.73 -17.07
N ALA A 73 4.89 -0.50 -16.90
CA ALA A 73 4.93 0.16 -15.59
C ALA A 73 3.53 0.37 -14.98
N LEU A 74 2.59 0.90 -15.78
CA LEU A 74 1.21 1.11 -15.34
C LEU A 74 0.51 -0.22 -15.02
N ALA A 75 0.73 -1.26 -15.82
CA ALA A 75 0.16 -2.58 -15.54
C ALA A 75 0.72 -3.19 -14.24
N ILE A 76 2.02 -3.02 -13.96
CA ILE A 76 2.63 -3.46 -12.69
C ILE A 76 2.04 -2.66 -11.53
N GLY A 77 2.03 -1.33 -11.64
CA GLY A 77 1.48 -0.45 -10.61
C GLY A 77 0.05 -0.79 -10.25
N LEU A 78 -0.82 -0.92 -11.25
CA LEU A 78 -2.21 -1.31 -11.06
C LEU A 78 -2.33 -2.71 -10.42
N GLY A 79 -1.55 -3.68 -10.91
CA GLY A 79 -1.56 -5.05 -10.38
C GLY A 79 -1.15 -5.12 -8.90
N VAL A 80 -0.03 -4.49 -8.54
CA VAL A 80 0.45 -4.40 -7.15
C VAL A 80 -0.59 -3.71 -6.27
N SER A 81 -1.17 -2.61 -6.74
CA SER A 81 -2.16 -1.83 -6.00
C SER A 81 -3.46 -2.60 -5.79
N ALA A 82 -3.93 -3.34 -6.80
CA ALA A 82 -5.14 -4.15 -6.72
C ALA A 82 -4.97 -5.31 -5.73
N ILE A 83 -3.82 -5.98 -5.73
CA ILE A 83 -3.51 -7.05 -4.76
C ILE A 83 -3.44 -6.46 -3.34
N SER A 84 -2.75 -5.33 -3.17
CA SER A 84 -2.65 -4.65 -1.89
C SER A 84 -4.03 -4.21 -1.36
N ALA A 85 -4.87 -3.64 -2.24
CA ALA A 85 -6.24 -3.28 -1.92
C ALA A 85 -7.09 -4.49 -1.50
N ALA A 86 -6.95 -5.64 -2.18
CA ALA A 86 -7.68 -6.86 -1.82
C ALA A 86 -7.26 -7.40 -0.45
N ILE A 87 -5.95 -7.43 -0.16
CA ILE A 87 -5.42 -7.81 1.15
C ILE A 87 -5.92 -6.85 2.22
N GLY A 88 -5.77 -5.55 1.98
CA GLY A 88 -6.19 -4.50 2.91
C GLY A 88 -7.68 -4.57 3.20
N LEU A 89 -8.53 -4.73 2.18
CA LEU A 89 -9.97 -4.84 2.36
C LEU A 89 -10.35 -6.05 3.22
N ALA A 90 -9.81 -7.23 2.91
CA ALA A 90 -10.07 -8.44 3.68
C ALA A 90 -9.57 -8.32 5.13
N PHE A 91 -8.35 -7.81 5.29
CA PHE A 91 -7.75 -7.61 6.60
C PHE A 91 -8.52 -6.60 7.43
N PHE A 92 -8.81 -5.41 6.92
CA PHE A 92 -9.49 -4.37 7.69
C PHE A 92 -10.95 -4.71 7.98
N ALA A 93 -11.62 -5.46 7.10
CA ALA A 93 -12.94 -6.00 7.40
C ALA A 93 -12.90 -6.93 8.62
N ALA A 94 -11.92 -7.82 8.71
CA ALA A 94 -11.70 -8.65 9.89
C ALA A 94 -11.19 -7.84 11.09
N TYR A 95 -10.37 -6.81 10.85
CA TYR A 95 -9.78 -5.99 11.90
C TYR A 95 -10.86 -5.23 12.67
N TYR A 96 -11.79 -4.58 11.96
CA TYR A 96 -12.86 -3.81 12.60
C TYR A 96 -14.02 -4.66 13.15
N THR A 97 -14.01 -5.99 12.95
CA THR A 97 -15.10 -6.87 13.41
C THR A 97 -14.65 -7.92 14.42
N ILE A 98 -13.39 -8.36 14.35
CA ILE A 98 -12.87 -9.48 15.15
C ILE A 98 -11.63 -9.05 15.96
N ILE A 99 -10.68 -8.34 15.36
CA ILE A 99 -9.37 -8.08 15.99
C ILE A 99 -9.43 -6.86 16.93
N ASN A 100 -10.02 -5.77 16.46
CA ASN A 100 -10.17 -4.51 17.19
C ASN A 100 -11.53 -3.87 16.85
N PRO A 101 -12.64 -4.46 17.35
CA PRO A 101 -13.99 -3.98 17.07
C PRO A 101 -14.26 -2.56 17.63
N GLU A 102 -13.54 -2.17 18.69
CA GLU A 102 -13.69 -0.87 19.34
C GLU A 102 -12.97 0.27 18.62
N PHE A 103 -12.10 -0.04 17.64
CA PHE A 103 -11.25 0.97 16.98
C PHE A 103 -12.04 2.14 16.38
N VAL A 104 -13.08 1.83 15.60
CA VAL A 104 -13.87 2.85 14.90
C VAL A 104 -14.68 3.67 15.91
N ALA A 105 -15.25 3.04 16.93
CA ALA A 105 -15.96 3.72 18.01
C ALA A 105 -15.02 4.65 18.79
N ALA A 106 -13.79 4.22 19.08
CA ALA A 106 -12.77 5.02 19.75
C ALA A 106 -12.35 6.24 18.92
N MET A 107 -12.26 6.11 17.59
CA MET A 107 -12.03 7.22 16.67
C MET A 107 -13.20 8.22 16.67
N GLN A 108 -14.44 7.73 16.57
CA GLN A 108 -15.66 8.55 16.58
C GLN A 108 -15.80 9.34 17.88
N ALA A 109 -15.50 8.71 19.03
CA ALA A 109 -15.53 9.37 20.34
C ALA A 109 -14.54 10.55 20.44
N ARG A 110 -13.51 10.59 19.58
CA ARG A 110 -12.55 11.71 19.46
C ARG A 110 -12.91 12.71 18.37
N GLY A 111 -14.13 12.64 17.83
CA GLY A 111 -14.66 13.57 16.83
C GLY A 111 -14.32 13.22 15.38
N ALA A 112 -13.77 12.03 15.11
CA ALA A 112 -13.53 11.59 13.74
C ALA A 112 -14.86 11.23 13.06
N ALA A 113 -15.17 11.86 11.92
CA ALA A 113 -16.33 11.54 11.09
C ALA A 113 -16.04 10.32 10.19
N VAL A 114 -15.90 9.15 10.82
CA VAL A 114 -15.58 7.88 10.14
C VAL A 114 -16.57 6.79 10.52
N ASP A 115 -16.73 5.80 9.64
CA ASP A 115 -17.45 4.56 9.89
C ASP A 115 -16.71 3.39 9.21
N VAL A 116 -17.15 2.15 9.45
CA VAL A 116 -16.50 0.97 8.86
C VAL A 116 -16.51 1.04 7.31
N PRO A 117 -17.65 1.31 6.62
CA PRO A 117 -17.67 1.39 5.16
C PRO A 117 -16.70 2.44 4.58
N SER A 118 -16.66 3.65 5.14
CA SER A 118 -15.76 4.73 4.70
C SER A 118 -14.30 4.37 4.94
N GLN A 119 -13.96 3.70 6.04
CA GLN A 119 -12.61 3.22 6.30
C GLN A 119 -12.18 2.14 5.29
N LEU A 120 -13.05 1.18 4.99
CA LEU A 120 -12.77 0.17 3.96
C LEU A 120 -12.62 0.78 2.57
N ALA A 121 -13.47 1.76 2.23
CA ALA A 121 -13.35 2.53 1.00
C ALA A 121 -12.02 3.30 0.95
N ALA A 122 -11.60 3.92 2.06
CA ALA A 122 -10.33 4.62 2.17
C ALA A 122 -9.13 3.68 1.97
N VAL A 123 -9.18 2.45 2.47
CA VAL A 123 -8.12 1.44 2.25
C VAL A 123 -7.99 1.07 0.78
N VAL A 124 -9.11 0.85 0.09
CA VAL A 124 -9.12 0.52 -1.35
C VAL A 124 -8.62 1.71 -2.16
N MET A 125 -9.21 2.89 -1.94
CA MET A 125 -8.84 4.11 -2.67
C MET A 125 -7.40 4.51 -2.38
N GLY A 126 -6.96 4.45 -1.13
CA GLY A 126 -5.59 4.73 -0.71
C GLY A 126 -4.60 3.81 -1.40
N SER A 127 -4.85 2.49 -1.40
CA SER A 127 -4.00 1.51 -2.09
C SER A 127 -3.87 1.81 -3.59
N LEU A 128 -4.99 2.11 -4.26
CA LEU A 128 -5.01 2.40 -5.70
C LEU A 128 -4.34 3.75 -6.02
N VAL A 129 -4.70 4.82 -5.32
CA VAL A 129 -4.17 6.17 -5.58
C VAL A 129 -2.70 6.26 -5.25
N VAL A 130 -2.28 5.80 -4.07
CA VAL A 130 -0.87 5.84 -3.64
C VAL A 130 -0.03 4.94 -4.53
N GLY A 131 -0.47 3.71 -4.82
CA GLY A 131 0.28 2.81 -5.68
C GLY A 131 0.44 3.34 -7.11
N MET A 132 -0.58 3.99 -7.67
CA MET A 132 -0.48 4.63 -8.98
C MET A 132 0.41 5.88 -8.96
N ALA A 133 0.31 6.72 -7.93
CA ALA A 133 1.19 7.88 -7.78
C ALA A 133 2.66 7.46 -7.69
N ILE A 134 2.98 6.48 -6.85
CA ILE A 134 4.33 5.89 -6.75
C ILE A 134 4.78 5.36 -8.10
N THR A 135 3.91 4.64 -8.82
CA THR A 135 4.23 4.08 -10.13
C THR A 135 4.62 5.15 -11.12
N VAL A 136 3.84 6.23 -11.22
CA VAL A 136 4.12 7.35 -12.12
C VAL A 136 5.44 8.02 -11.75
N ILE A 137 5.62 8.38 -10.47
CA ILE A 137 6.82 9.07 -9.98
C ILE A 137 8.07 8.20 -10.22
N ALA A 138 8.04 6.94 -9.80
CA ALA A 138 9.17 6.02 -9.96
C ALA A 138 9.49 5.78 -11.43
N THR A 139 8.48 5.68 -12.30
CA THR A 139 8.70 5.52 -13.75
C THR A 139 9.37 6.74 -14.35
N LEU A 140 8.96 7.96 -13.97
CA LEU A 140 9.59 9.20 -14.43
C LEU A 140 11.06 9.27 -14.01
N ILE A 141 11.35 8.95 -12.74
CA ILE A 141 12.72 8.93 -12.21
C ILE A 141 13.60 7.92 -12.96
N MET A 142 13.12 6.67 -13.09
CA MET A 142 13.87 5.60 -13.72
C MET A 142 14.14 5.86 -15.21
N ARG A 143 13.25 6.56 -15.91
CA ARG A 143 13.44 6.89 -17.33
C ARG A 143 14.38 8.07 -17.55
N LYS A 144 14.40 9.07 -16.66
CA LYS A 144 15.35 10.18 -16.73
C LYS A 144 16.80 9.72 -16.55
N GLY A 145 17.04 8.81 -15.61
CA GLY A 145 18.38 8.24 -15.37
C GLY A 145 18.86 7.22 -16.42
N GLY A 146 18.26 7.18 -17.61
CA GLY A 146 18.70 6.36 -18.75
C GLY A 146 19.00 7.16 -20.01
N GLN A 147 18.99 8.50 -19.94
CA GLN A 147 19.29 9.40 -21.05
C GLN A 147 20.64 10.14 -20.88
N SER A 148 21.47 9.70 -19.92
CA SER A 148 22.73 10.36 -19.54
C SER A 148 23.98 9.54 -19.92
N GLU A 149 23.89 8.72 -20.95
CA GLU A 149 25.04 8.02 -21.56
C GLU A 149 25.08 8.31 -23.06
#